data_AF-A0A846U239-F1
#
_entry.id   AF-A0A846U239-F1
#
_cell.length_a   1.000
_cell.length_b   1.000
_cell.length_c   1.000
_cell.angle_alpha   90.00
_cell.angle_beta   90.00
_cell.angle_gamma   90.00
#
_symmetry.space_group_name_H-M   'P 1'
#
loop_
_entity.id
_entity.type
_entity.pdbx_description
1 polymer ?
#
loop_
_entity_poly.entity_id
_entity_poly.type
_entity_poly.pdbx_seq_one_letter_code
_entity_poly.pdbx_strand_id
1 'polypeptide(L)'
;MFRELHEEVGLTSDHVRIIARTRDWLRYEVPDHFIRRDARGHYRGQKQIWFLLQLVGRDTDMNLRATDHPEFDAWRWNEYWVPLEVVIEFKRDVYQMALTELARFLPRGNHHNRYLRSGMRPHHRDDGFEESRPATEPQALDDDPGAPKD
;
A
#
# COMPACT_ATOMS: atom_id res chain seq x y z
N MET A 1 -20.94 -6.32 -12.00
CA MET A 1 -19.80 -6.01 -11.12
C MET A 1 -19.15 -7.29 -10.63
N PHE A 2 -19.72 -8.05 -9.67
CA PHE A 2 -19.05 -9.27 -9.17
C PHE A 2 -18.75 -10.33 -10.24
N ARG A 3 -19.62 -10.47 -11.26
CA ARG A 3 -19.33 -11.31 -12.44
C ARG A 3 -18.02 -10.89 -13.12
N GLU A 4 -17.90 -9.62 -13.52
CA GLU A 4 -16.67 -9.07 -14.14
C GLU A 4 -15.45 -9.20 -13.22
N LEU A 5 -15.62 -8.93 -11.92
CA LEU A 5 -14.53 -9.05 -10.94
C LEU A 5 -13.97 -10.48 -10.89
N HIS A 6 -14.85 -11.48 -10.95
CA HIS A 6 -14.45 -12.88 -10.99
C HIS A 6 -13.86 -13.26 -12.36
N GLU A 7 -14.50 -12.87 -13.46
CA GLU A 7 -14.08 -13.24 -14.81
C GLU A 7 -12.70 -12.66 -15.16
N GLU A 8 -12.43 -11.42 -14.78
CA GLU A 8 -11.21 -10.71 -15.19
C GLU A 8 -10.09 -10.77 -14.14
N VAL A 9 -10.44 -10.97 -12.86
CA VAL A 9 -9.49 -10.86 -11.75
C VAL A 9 -9.52 -12.07 -10.81
N GLY A 10 -10.48 -12.99 -10.99
CA GLY A 10 -10.62 -14.20 -10.17
C GLY A 10 -11.15 -13.95 -8.76
N LEU A 11 -11.44 -12.71 -8.37
CA LEU A 11 -11.90 -12.39 -7.03
C LEU A 11 -13.40 -12.62 -6.87
N THR A 12 -13.78 -13.23 -5.74
CA THR A 12 -15.18 -13.43 -5.35
C THR A 12 -15.65 -12.33 -4.39
N SER A 13 -16.95 -12.34 -4.04
CA SER A 13 -17.51 -11.40 -3.07
C SER A 13 -16.85 -11.44 -1.69
N ASP A 14 -16.27 -12.57 -1.32
CA ASP A 14 -15.67 -12.75 0.01
C ASP A 14 -14.27 -12.12 0.10
N HIS A 15 -13.62 -11.90 -1.04
CA HIS A 15 -12.29 -11.27 -1.09
C HIS A 15 -12.33 -9.74 -1.05
N VAL A 16 -13.51 -9.12 -1.24
CA VAL A 16 -13.63 -7.66 -1.35
C VAL A 16 -14.78 -7.09 -0.52
N ARG A 17 -14.65 -5.82 -0.14
CA ARG A 17 -15.72 -5.02 0.43
C ARG A 17 -16.01 -3.83 -0.48
N ILE A 18 -17.28 -3.63 -0.84
CA ILE A 18 -17.70 -2.43 -1.55
C ILE A 18 -17.65 -1.24 -0.59
N ILE A 19 -16.85 -0.23 -0.93
CA ILE A 19 -16.73 1.02 -0.16
C ILE A 19 -17.69 2.07 -0.71
N ALA A 20 -17.72 2.23 -2.03
CA ALA A 20 -18.54 3.22 -2.70
C ALA A 20 -18.78 2.84 -4.17
N ARG A 21 -19.66 3.59 -4.83
CA ARG A 21 -19.86 3.58 -6.27
C ARG A 21 -20.11 4.99 -6.79
N THR A 22 -19.91 5.22 -8.09
CA THR A 22 -20.40 6.45 -8.72
C THR A 22 -21.91 6.52 -8.64
N ARG A 23 -22.45 7.73 -8.46
CA ARG A 23 -23.88 7.97 -8.35
C ARG A 23 -24.59 7.70 -9.67
N ASP A 24 -24.04 8.28 -10.72
CA ASP A 24 -24.59 8.30 -12.07
C ASP A 24 -23.74 7.49 -13.04
N TRP A 25 -24.34 7.20 -14.19
CA TRP A 25 -23.67 6.54 -15.31
C TRP A 25 -22.63 7.47 -15.94
N LEU A 26 -21.38 7.02 -15.98
CA LEU A 26 -20.32 7.67 -16.75
C LEU A 26 -20.32 7.09 -18.17
N ARG A 27 -20.12 7.95 -19.18
CA ARG A 27 -20.15 7.54 -20.59
C ARG A 27 -18.88 7.97 -21.29
N TYR A 28 -18.35 7.08 -22.11
CA TYR A 28 -17.37 7.43 -23.13
C TYR A 28 -17.82 6.92 -24.49
N GLU A 29 -17.27 7.53 -25.53
CA GLU A 29 -17.44 7.09 -26.90
C GLU A 29 -16.13 6.48 -27.41
N VAL A 30 -16.22 5.44 -28.22
CA VAL A 30 -15.04 4.78 -28.80
C VAL A 30 -14.82 5.38 -30.19
N PRO A 31 -13.64 5.94 -30.48
CA PRO A 31 -13.35 6.47 -31.81
C PRO A 31 -13.45 5.40 -32.89
N ASP A 32 -13.90 5.79 -34.08
CA ASP A 32 -14.17 4.87 -35.20
C ASP A 32 -12.99 3.98 -35.59
N HIS A 33 -11.75 4.42 -35.40
CA HIS A 33 -10.56 3.64 -35.72
C HIS A 33 -10.27 2.51 -34.71
N PHE A 34 -10.83 2.57 -33.50
CA PHE A 34 -10.78 1.49 -32.51
C PHE A 34 -11.95 0.49 -32.65
N ILE A 35 -12.96 0.80 -33.46
CA ILE A 35 -14.10 -0.09 -33.69
C ILE A 35 -13.75 -1.11 -34.77
N ARG A 36 -13.91 -2.40 -34.43
CA ARG A 36 -13.72 -3.50 -35.38
C ARG A 36 -14.65 -3.33 -36.59
N ARG A 37 -14.17 -3.72 -37.78
CA ARG A 37 -14.84 -3.45 -39.06
C ARG A 37 -16.25 -4.04 -39.14
N ASP A 38 -16.46 -5.20 -38.54
CA ASP A 38 -17.74 -5.92 -38.42
C ASP A 38 -18.72 -5.26 -37.43
N ALA A 39 -18.22 -4.49 -36.46
CA ALA A 39 -19.02 -3.82 -35.43
C ALA A 39 -19.34 -2.34 -35.77
N ARG A 40 -18.82 -1.81 -36.89
CA ARG A 40 -19.03 -0.42 -37.30
C ARG A 40 -20.52 -0.13 -37.50
N GLY A 41 -21.01 0.91 -36.83
CA GLY A 41 -22.42 1.35 -36.88
C GLY A 41 -23.30 0.82 -35.74
N HIS A 42 -22.91 -0.26 -35.06
CA HIS A 42 -23.69 -0.85 -33.97
C HIS A 42 -23.13 -0.53 -32.58
N TYR A 43 -21.80 -0.36 -32.48
CA TYR A 43 -21.13 -0.02 -31.22
C TYR A 43 -20.57 1.40 -31.29
N ARG A 44 -20.76 2.20 -30.22
CA ARG A 44 -20.26 3.58 -30.14
C ARG A 44 -19.56 3.93 -28.83
N GLY A 45 -19.57 3.05 -27.83
CA GLY A 45 -19.09 3.39 -26.50
C GLY A 45 -19.76 2.58 -25.40
N GLN A 46 -19.51 2.97 -24.15
CA GLN A 46 -20.09 2.30 -22.98
C GLN A 46 -20.66 3.30 -21.99
N LYS A 47 -21.66 2.84 -21.24
CA LYS A 47 -22.11 3.48 -19.99
C LYS A 47 -21.62 2.61 -18.84
N GLN A 48 -21.01 3.20 -17.83
CA GLN A 48 -20.39 2.48 -16.73
C GLN A 48 -20.77 3.09 -15.37
N ILE A 49 -20.97 2.22 -14.39
CA ILE A 49 -20.97 2.56 -12.97
C ILE A 49 -19.66 2.02 -12.39
N TRP A 50 -18.89 2.89 -11.74
CA TRP A 50 -17.62 2.51 -11.13
C TRP A 50 -17.82 2.15 -9.66
N PHE A 51 -17.07 1.17 -9.18
CA PHE A 51 -17.09 0.72 -7.80
C PHE A 51 -15.70 0.89 -7.19
N LEU A 52 -15.63 1.47 -5.99
CA LEU A 52 -14.44 1.44 -5.16
C LEU A 52 -14.51 0.22 -4.25
N LEU A 53 -13.57 -0.69 -4.44
CA LEU A 53 -13.47 -1.93 -3.67
C LEU A 53 -12.26 -1.86 -2.75
N GLN A 54 -12.44 -2.34 -1.52
CA GLN A 54 -11.36 -2.68 -0.61
C GLN A 54 -11.09 -4.17 -0.72
N LEU A 55 -9.86 -4.56 -1.07
CA LEU A 55 -9.42 -5.94 -0.94
C LEU A 55 -9.34 -6.29 0.55
N VAL A 56 -10.06 -7.32 0.97
CA VAL A 56 -10.02 -7.88 2.34
C VAL A 56 -9.40 -9.28 2.37
N GLY A 57 -9.25 -9.91 1.20
CA GLY A 57 -8.45 -11.12 0.99
C GLY A 57 -6.95 -10.83 0.89
N ARG A 58 -6.23 -11.72 0.21
CA ARG A 58 -4.78 -11.64 -0.03
C ARG A 58 -4.51 -11.29 -1.49
N ASP A 59 -3.37 -10.67 -1.74
CA ASP A 59 -2.89 -10.40 -3.10
C ASP A 59 -2.73 -11.70 -3.92
N THR A 60 -2.45 -12.84 -3.27
CA THR A 60 -2.36 -14.16 -3.92
C THR A 60 -3.70 -14.71 -4.41
N ASP A 61 -4.81 -14.13 -3.97
CA ASP A 61 -6.15 -14.55 -4.40
C ASP A 61 -6.50 -14.00 -5.80
N MET A 62 -5.70 -13.05 -6.31
CA MET A 62 -5.81 -12.51 -7.66
C MET A 62 -5.44 -13.58 -8.70
N ASN A 63 -6.39 -13.95 -9.55
CA ASN A 63 -6.19 -14.91 -10.63
C ASN A 63 -6.69 -14.35 -11.97
N LEU A 64 -5.76 -13.83 -12.77
CA LEU A 64 -6.05 -13.29 -14.10
C LEU A 64 -6.33 -14.38 -15.16
N ARG A 65 -6.25 -15.67 -14.79
CA ARG A 65 -6.52 -16.82 -15.67
C ARG A 65 -7.73 -17.63 -15.19
N ALA A 66 -8.69 -16.95 -14.54
CA ALA A 66 -9.94 -17.56 -14.09
C ALA A 66 -10.87 -17.97 -15.25
N THR A 67 -10.65 -17.41 -16.45
CA THR A 67 -11.43 -17.69 -17.67
C THR A 67 -10.51 -17.99 -18.86
N ASP A 68 -11.06 -18.58 -19.92
CA ASP A 68 -10.34 -18.95 -21.15
C ASP A 68 -10.00 -17.74 -22.05
N HIS A 69 -10.55 -16.58 -21.74
CA HIS A 69 -10.38 -15.34 -22.52
C HIS A 69 -10.02 -14.16 -21.60
N PRO A 70 -8.80 -14.14 -21.04
CA PRO A 70 -8.39 -13.15 -20.04
C PRO A 70 -8.18 -11.76 -20.68
N GLU A 71 -8.72 -10.70 -20.06
CA GLU A 71 -8.46 -9.31 -20.48
C GLU A 71 -7.07 -8.81 -20.04
N PHE A 72 -6.53 -9.35 -18.93
CA PHE A 72 -5.29 -8.87 -18.31
C PHE A 72 -4.19 -9.94 -18.29
N ASP A 73 -2.94 -9.51 -18.52
CA ASP A 73 -1.76 -10.38 -18.42
C ASP A 73 -0.99 -10.26 -17.12
N ALA A 74 -1.02 -9.08 -16.50
CA ALA A 74 -0.32 -8.79 -15.25
C ALA A 74 -1.02 -7.65 -14.50
N TRP A 75 -0.76 -7.57 -13.20
CA TRP A 75 -1.28 -6.52 -12.34
C TRP A 75 -0.20 -6.03 -11.37
N ARG A 76 -0.35 -4.79 -10.89
CA ARG A 76 0.41 -4.23 -9.79
C ARG A 76 -0.42 -3.18 -9.08
N TRP A 77 -0.14 -2.96 -7.80
CA TRP A 77 -0.68 -1.79 -7.11
C TRP A 77 -0.08 -0.50 -7.66
N ASN A 78 -0.89 0.55 -7.65
CA ASN A 78 -0.47 1.91 -7.97
C ASN A 78 -1.06 2.87 -6.94
N GLU A 79 -0.48 4.06 -6.83
CA GLU A 79 -1.11 5.15 -6.08
C GLU A 79 -2.50 5.46 -6.66
N TYR A 80 -3.40 5.95 -5.80
CA TYR A 80 -4.79 6.20 -6.20
C TYR A 80 -4.89 7.13 -7.41
N TRP A 81 -4.07 8.19 -7.42
CA TRP A 81 -3.99 9.11 -8.55
C TRP A 81 -3.01 8.56 -9.58
N VAL A 82 -3.55 7.80 -10.52
CA VAL A 82 -2.81 7.33 -11.70
C VAL A 82 -2.67 8.48 -12.71
N PRO A 83 -1.49 8.65 -13.36
CA PRO A 83 -1.34 9.60 -14.46
C PRO A 83 -2.29 9.24 -15.61
N LEU A 84 -3.13 10.17 -16.06
CA LEU A 84 -4.13 9.88 -17.10
C LEU A 84 -3.49 9.57 -18.46
N GLU A 85 -2.23 9.92 -18.67
CA GLU A 85 -1.47 9.66 -19.89
C GLU A 85 -1.32 8.15 -20.17
N VAL A 86 -1.30 7.32 -19.11
CA VAL A 86 -1.24 5.86 -19.24
C VAL A 86 -2.60 5.23 -19.54
N VAL A 87 -3.69 6.00 -19.41
CA VAL A 87 -5.04 5.60 -19.78
C VAL A 87 -5.27 5.98 -21.24
N ILE A 88 -5.90 5.06 -21.98
CA ILE A 88 -6.29 5.31 -23.37
C ILE A 88 -7.18 6.56 -23.48
N GLU A 89 -6.89 7.40 -24.47
CA GLU A 89 -7.39 8.79 -24.56
C GLU A 89 -8.90 8.92 -24.32
N PHE A 90 -9.70 8.12 -25.03
CA PHE A 90 -11.16 8.21 -24.95
C PHE A 90 -11.76 7.75 -23.61
N LYS A 91 -10.97 7.15 -22.70
CA LYS A 91 -11.41 6.80 -21.34
C LYS A 91 -10.94 7.78 -20.27
N ARG A 92 -10.05 8.73 -20.59
CA ARG A 92 -9.40 9.61 -19.60
C ARG A 92 -10.40 10.41 -18.77
N ASP A 93 -11.41 11.00 -19.42
CA ASP A 93 -12.43 11.79 -18.72
C ASP A 93 -13.26 10.94 -17.76
N VAL A 94 -13.62 9.71 -18.17
CA VAL A 94 -14.34 8.76 -17.30
C VAL A 94 -13.50 8.36 -16.09
N TYR A 95 -12.20 8.10 -16.29
CA TYR A 95 -11.27 7.85 -15.19
C TYR A 95 -11.18 9.05 -14.24
N GLN A 96 -11.02 10.26 -14.78
CA GLN A 96 -10.92 11.47 -13.99
C GLN A 96 -12.18 11.69 -13.15
N MET A 97 -13.37 11.57 -13.75
CA MET A 97 -14.66 11.72 -13.07
C MET A 97 -14.83 10.66 -11.97
N ALA A 98 -14.59 9.39 -12.28
CA ALA A 98 -14.73 8.30 -11.31
C ALA A 98 -13.77 8.46 -10.12
N LEU A 99 -12.48 8.70 -10.39
CA LEU A 99 -11.48 8.88 -9.34
C LEU A 99 -11.78 10.12 -8.48
N THR A 100 -12.21 11.22 -9.08
CA THR A 100 -12.60 12.44 -8.34
C THR A 100 -13.80 12.19 -7.44
N GLU A 101 -14.85 11.55 -7.95
CA GLU A 101 -16.07 11.30 -7.17
C GLU A 101 -15.83 10.35 -5.99
N LEU A 102 -14.98 9.34 -6.20
CA LEU A 102 -14.70 8.29 -5.23
C LEU A 102 -13.62 8.68 -4.20
N ALA A 103 -12.81 9.71 -4.47
CA ALA A 103 -11.68 10.11 -3.63
C ALA A 103 -12.06 10.41 -2.17
N ARG A 104 -13.26 10.97 -1.94
CA ARG A 104 -13.76 11.29 -0.59
C ARG A 104 -14.00 10.07 0.32
N PHE A 105 -14.09 8.88 -0.27
CA PHE A 105 -14.29 7.62 0.46
C PHE A 105 -12.97 6.91 0.76
N LEU A 106 -11.84 7.45 0.29
CA LEU A 106 -10.55 6.92 0.66
C LEU A 106 -10.32 7.06 2.16
N PRO A 107 -9.57 6.15 2.77
CA PRO A 107 -9.12 6.31 4.14
C PRO A 107 -8.49 7.71 4.27
N ARG A 108 -9.05 8.54 5.16
CA ARG A 108 -8.37 9.76 5.57
C ARG A 108 -7.02 9.31 6.09
N GLY A 109 -5.94 9.89 5.59
CA GLY A 109 -4.58 9.50 5.96
C GLY A 109 -4.41 9.55 7.48
N ASN A 110 -4.58 8.41 8.14
CA ASN A 110 -4.17 8.25 9.51
C ASN A 110 -2.65 8.16 9.47
N HIS A 111 -1.97 9.28 9.69
CA HIS A 111 -0.55 9.32 10.06
C HIS A 111 -0.25 8.59 11.39
N HIS A 112 -1.16 7.76 11.90
CA HIS A 112 -1.10 7.07 13.18
C HIS A 112 -0.65 5.61 13.05
N ASN A 113 0.45 5.35 12.32
CA ASN A 113 1.33 4.23 12.70
C ASN A 113 2.75 4.30 12.10
N ARG A 114 3.46 5.40 12.34
CA ARG A 114 4.94 5.40 12.20
C ARG A 114 5.67 5.17 13.52
N TYR A 115 4.96 4.68 14.56
CA TYR A 115 5.55 4.39 15.87
C TYR A 115 6.25 3.01 15.97
N LEU A 116 6.33 2.25 14.89
CA LEU A 116 7.05 0.97 14.86
C LEU A 116 8.34 1.02 14.03
N ARG A 117 8.99 2.18 13.92
CA ARG A 117 10.39 2.25 13.48
C ARG A 117 11.28 2.66 14.66
N SER A 118 11.81 1.62 15.32
CA SER A 118 13.17 1.60 15.86
C SER A 118 13.48 2.63 16.96
N GLY A 119 13.34 2.34 18.25
CA GLY A 119 14.12 1.28 18.89
C GLY A 119 15.60 1.62 19.10
N MET A 120 16.05 2.88 18.94
CA MET A 120 17.42 3.29 19.29
C MET A 120 17.51 3.86 20.71
N ARG A 121 17.55 2.96 21.70
CA ARG A 121 18.39 3.13 22.90
C ARG A 121 18.81 1.75 23.45
N PRO A 122 20.05 1.33 23.22
CA PRO A 122 20.84 0.56 24.18
C PRO A 122 21.86 1.53 24.80
N HIS A 123 21.62 1.99 26.03
CA HIS A 123 22.19 1.42 27.26
C HIS A 123 23.73 1.43 27.25
N HIS A 124 24.26 2.39 28.01
CA HIS A 124 25.65 2.52 28.42
C HIS A 124 26.15 1.16 28.95
N ARG A 125 27.09 0.53 28.24
CA ARG A 125 27.88 -0.58 28.78
C ARG A 125 29.26 -0.04 29.07
N ASP A 126 29.52 0.11 30.36
CA ASP A 126 30.85 0.20 30.95
C ASP A 126 31.51 -1.20 30.90
N ASP A 127 32.83 -1.22 31.12
CA ASP A 127 33.76 -2.35 31.18
C ASP A 127 34.69 -2.58 29.96
N GLY A 128 35.95 -2.19 30.18
CA GLY A 128 37.12 -2.53 29.38
C GLY A 128 38.40 -2.36 30.22
N PHE A 129 38.73 -3.38 31.01
CA PHE A 129 40.05 -3.57 31.63
C PHE A 129 41.07 -4.01 30.58
N GLU A 130 42.29 -3.44 30.59
CA GLU A 130 43.52 -4.21 30.31
C GLU A 130 44.77 -3.55 30.92
N GLU A 131 45.62 -4.44 31.44
CA GLU A 131 46.79 -4.34 32.33
C GLU A 131 48.07 -4.04 31.51
N SER A 132 49.12 -3.31 31.93
CA SER A 132 50.20 -3.81 32.82
C SER A 132 51.45 -2.87 32.91
N ARG A 133 51.77 -2.42 34.15
CA ARG A 133 53.09 -2.38 34.89
C ARG A 133 54.31 -1.50 34.44
N PRO A 134 55.35 -1.29 35.31
CA PRO A 134 55.38 -0.76 36.70
C PRO A 134 56.59 0.22 36.99
N ALA A 135 56.67 0.83 38.18
CA ALA A 135 57.92 1.05 38.98
C ALA A 135 57.71 1.92 40.25
N THR A 136 58.04 1.34 41.44
CA THR A 136 58.90 1.90 42.53
C THR A 136 58.35 3.10 43.33
N GLU A 137 58.28 3.20 44.68
CA GLU A 137 58.69 2.46 45.90
C GLU A 137 58.02 3.15 47.14
N PRO A 138 58.24 2.77 48.43
CA PRO A 138 57.17 2.71 49.44
C PRO A 138 57.40 3.62 50.68
N GLN A 139 56.40 3.70 51.57
CA GLN A 139 56.51 3.94 53.04
C GLN A 139 55.08 3.88 53.63
N ALA A 140 54.66 2.80 54.29
CA ALA A 140 54.88 2.41 55.69
C ALA A 140 54.22 3.38 56.72
N LEU A 141 53.11 2.97 57.34
CA LEU A 141 53.00 2.81 58.79
C LEU A 141 51.68 2.11 59.19
N ASP A 142 51.82 1.25 60.19
CA ASP A 142 50.85 0.29 60.75
C ASP A 142 49.75 0.88 61.65
N ASP A 143 48.75 0.02 61.92
CA ASP A 143 47.94 -0.13 63.17
C ASP A 143 47.04 1.06 63.62
N ASP A 144 45.85 0.94 64.21
CA ASP A 144 44.95 -0.10 64.75
C ASP A 144 43.66 0.71 65.19
N PRO A 145 42.46 0.13 65.39
CA PRO A 145 41.20 0.86 65.52
C PRO A 145 40.81 1.10 66.99
N GLY A 146 40.04 2.16 67.28
CA GLY A 146 39.35 2.22 68.58
C GLY A 146 38.80 3.55 69.07
N ALA A 147 37.58 3.88 68.64
CA ALA A 147 36.48 4.37 69.49
C ALA A 147 36.64 5.74 70.24
N PRO A 148 35.62 6.23 71.00
CA PRO A 148 34.96 7.51 70.71
C PRO A 148 35.08 8.56 71.84
N LYS A 149 34.65 9.81 71.59
CA LYS A 149 33.77 10.62 72.48
C LYS A 149 33.67 12.09 72.06
N ASP A 150 32.46 12.60 72.29
CA ASP A 150 31.95 13.98 72.44
C ASP A 150 31.80 14.89 71.22
#